data_AF-A0A7W9T6E9-F1
#
_entry.id   AF-A0A7W9T6E9-F1
#
_cell.length_a   1.000
_cell.length_b   1.000
_cell.length_c   1.000
_cell.angle_alpha   90.00
_cell.angle_beta   90.00
_cell.angle_gamma   90.00
#
_symmetry.space_group_name_H-M   'P 1'
#
loop_
_entity.id
_entity.type
_entity.pdbx_description
1 polymer ?
#
loop_
_entity_poly.entity_id
_entity_poly.type
_entity_poly.pdbx_seq_one_letter_code
_entity_poly.pdbx_strand_id
1 'polypeptide(L)' 'MDTPLSPTPQFGPREQTREEREHIVNQSLGITRSQGPYQEPAWLAELHAQYIAGRIDLATLGACHDEWRESISK' A
#
# COMPACT_ATOMS: atom_id res chain seq x y z
N MET A 1 21.52 16.99 -12.92
CA MET A 1 20.99 15.67 -12.53
C MET A 1 19.51 15.85 -12.34
N ASP A 2 18.71 15.49 -13.34
CA ASP A 2 17.26 15.49 -13.22
C ASP A 2 16.88 14.35 -12.27
N THR A 3 16.39 14.71 -11.08
CA THR A 3 15.73 13.76 -10.19
C THR A 3 14.58 13.15 -10.99
N PRO A 4 14.50 11.81 -11.15
CA PRO A 4 13.38 11.22 -11.85
C PRO A 4 12.12 11.67 -11.11
N LEU A 5 11.25 12.41 -11.82
CA LEU A 5 9.93 12.76 -11.34
C LEU A 5 9.25 11.46 -10.94
N SER A 6 9.11 11.22 -9.63
CA SER A 6 8.24 10.18 -9.13
C SER A 6 6.88 10.42 -9.80
N PRO A 7 6.35 9.44 -10.56
CA PRO A 7 5.08 9.64 -11.25
C PRO A 7 4.05 10.05 -10.20
N THR A 8 3.29 11.12 -10.49
CA THR A 8 2.19 11.54 -9.63
C THR A 8 1.29 10.32 -9.39
N PRO A 9 1.01 9.95 -8.13
CA PRO A 9 0.16 8.80 -7.82
C PRO A 9 -1.19 8.90 -8.54
N GLN A 10 -1.63 7.80 -9.17
CA GLN A 10 -2.94 7.72 -9.78
C GLN A 10 -3.95 7.03 -8.87
N PHE A 11 -4.95 7.79 -8.43
CA PHE A 11 -6.01 7.30 -7.57
C PHE A 11 -7.28 7.02 -8.36
N GLY A 12 -7.88 5.85 -8.14
CA GLY A 12 -9.18 5.50 -8.67
C GLY A 12 -10.33 6.27 -8.02
N PRO A 13 -11.57 6.10 -8.49
CA PRO A 13 -12.73 6.86 -8.02
C PRO A 13 -13.06 6.69 -6.52
N ARG A 14 -12.51 5.66 -5.85
CA ARG A 14 -12.72 5.37 -4.42
C ARG A 14 -11.45 5.60 -3.60
N GLU A 15 -10.54 6.42 -4.09
CA GLU A 15 -9.21 6.64 -3.49
C GLU A 15 -8.86 8.13 -3.42
N GLN A 16 -9.83 9.02 -3.64
CA GLN A 16 -9.60 10.44 -3.82
C GLN A 16 -9.23 11.11 -2.49
N THR A 17 -9.85 10.67 -1.40
CA THR A 17 -9.63 11.21 -0.06
C THR A 17 -8.75 10.30 0.78
N ARG A 18 -8.16 10.87 1.85
CA ARG A 18 -7.37 10.11 2.83
C ARG A 18 -8.24 9.05 3.49
N GLU A 19 -9.47 9.40 3.84
CA GLU A 19 -10.44 8.54 4.53
C GLU A 19 -10.85 7.34 3.66
N GLU A 20 -11.04 7.55 2.36
CA GLU A 20 -11.31 6.48 1.41
C GLU A 20 -10.14 5.49 1.28
N ARG A 21 -8.91 6.00 1.20
CA ARG A 21 -7.71 5.15 1.16
C ARG A 21 -7.50 4.39 2.48
N GLU A 22 -7.74 5.04 3.62
CA GLU A 22 -7.72 4.40 4.94
C GLU A 22 -8.80 3.31 5.05
N HIS A 23 -9.98 3.55 4.48
CA HIS A 23 -11.04 2.56 4.45
C HIS A 23 -10.66 1.32 3.63
N ILE A 24 -10.02 1.49 2.47
CA ILE A 24 -9.52 0.38 1.64
C ILE A 24 -8.50 -0.46 2.40
N VAL A 25 -7.51 0.16 3.04
CA VAL A 25 -6.51 -0.56 3.86
C VAL A 25 -7.18 -1.33 4.99
N ASN A 26 -8.09 -0.68 5.73
CA ASN A 26 -8.80 -1.31 6.85
C ASN A 26 -9.67 -2.49 6.41
N GLN A 27 -10.35 -2.38 5.26
CA GLN A 27 -11.11 -3.50 4.68
C GLN A 27 -10.19 -4.68 4.36
N SER A 28 -9.06 -4.42 3.68
CA SER A 28 -8.09 -5.45 3.31
C SER A 28 -7.56 -6.18 4.55
N LEU A 29 -7.09 -5.44 5.56
CA LEU A 29 -6.61 -6.01 6.83
C LEU A 29 -7.71 -6.76 7.59
N GLY A 30 -8.95 -6.28 7.53
CA GLY A 30 -10.11 -6.97 8.11
C GLY A 30 -10.34 -8.34 7.46
N ILE A 31 -10.26 -8.44 6.14
CA ILE A 31 -10.34 -9.71 5.40
C ILE A 31 -9.21 -10.65 5.83
N THR A 32 -7.96 -10.19 5.85
CA THR A 32 -6.81 -11.02 6.25
C THR A 32 -6.95 -11.53 7.69
N ARG A 33 -7.33 -10.67 8.64
CA ARG A 33 -7.51 -11.04 10.06
C ARG A 33 -8.70 -11.99 10.27
N SER A 34 -9.70 -11.98 9.38
CA SER A 34 -10.80 -12.93 9.44
C SER A 34 -10.39 -14.38 9.14
N GLN A 35 -9.25 -14.58 8.46
CA GLN A 35 -8.72 -15.89 8.10
C GLN A 35 -7.78 -16.49 9.17
N GLY A 36 -7.45 -15.72 10.21
CA GLY A 36 -6.61 -16.19 11.33
C GLY A 36 -5.80 -15.06 11.96
N PRO A 37 -4.99 -15.38 12.99
CA PRO A 37 -4.10 -14.42 13.63
C PRO A 37 -3.14 -13.83 12.60
N TYR A 38 -3.30 -12.53 12.31
CA TYR A 38 -2.44 -11.81 11.39
C TYR A 38 -1.89 -10.56 12.06
N GLN A 39 -0.56 -10.53 12.20
CA GLN A 39 0.18 -9.34 12.56
C GLN A 39 0.77 -8.74 11.29
N GLU A 40 0.38 -7.51 11.01
CA GLU A 40 0.93 -6.76 9.89
C GLU A 40 2.43 -6.49 10.13
N PRO A 41 3.31 -6.84 9.16
CA PRO A 41 4.72 -6.50 9.22
C PRO A 41 4.96 -4.98 9.13
N ALA A 42 6.00 -4.49 9.81
CA ALA A 42 6.29 -3.05 9.87
C ALA A 42 6.51 -2.40 8.49
N TRP A 43 7.13 -3.11 7.54
CA TRP A 43 7.34 -2.59 6.19
C TRP A 43 6.02 -2.41 5.42
N LEU A 44 5.05 -3.31 5.64
CA LEU A 44 3.74 -3.23 4.99
C LEU A 44 2.89 -2.12 5.63
N ALA A 45 2.96 -1.97 6.95
CA ALA A 45 2.33 -0.86 7.66
C ALA A 45 2.82 0.51 7.15
N GLU A 46 4.13 0.65 6.88
CA GLU A 46 4.70 1.88 6.31
C GLU A 46 4.19 2.14 4.88
N LEU A 47 4.11 1.12 4.03
CA LEU A 47 3.52 1.26 2.68
C LEU A 47 2.05 1.68 2.74
N HIS A 48 1.26 1.07 3.65
CA HIS A 48 -0.12 1.50 3.88
C HIS A 48 -0.20 2.97 4.34
N ALA A 49 0.68 3.40 5.23
CA ALA A 49 0.73 4.79 5.68
C ALA A 49 1.04 5.76 4.52
N GLN A 50 1.99 5.40 3.64
CA GLN A 50 2.31 6.20 2.45
C GLN A 50 1.14 6.27 1.46
N TYR A 51 0.44 5.16 1.24
CA TYR A 51 -0.76 5.10 0.41
C TYR A 51 -1.87 5.98 0.98
N ILE A 52 -2.19 5.85 2.27
CA ILE A 52 -3.19 6.67 2.96
C ILE A 52 -2.86 8.16 2.86
N ALA A 53 -1.58 8.51 3.04
CA ALA A 53 -1.08 9.88 2.89
C ALA A 53 -1.13 10.41 1.44
N GLY A 54 -1.46 9.57 0.47
CA GLY A 54 -1.53 9.94 -0.94
C GLY A 54 -0.15 10.09 -1.60
N ARG A 55 0.90 9.52 -0.99
CA ARG A 55 2.28 9.58 -1.52
C ARG A 55 2.55 8.52 -2.58
N ILE A 56 1.83 7.40 -2.52
CA ILE A 56 1.89 6.30 -3.48
C ILE A 56 0.46 5.86 -3.82
N ASP A 57 0.28 5.24 -4.98
CA ASP A 57 -0.98 4.60 -5.39
C ASP A 57 -0.95 3.07 -5.15
N LEU A 58 -2.07 2.39 -5.41
CA LEU A 58 -2.17 0.94 -5.26
C LEU A 58 -1.22 0.18 -6.19
N ALA A 59 -0.94 0.70 -7.38
CA ALA A 59 -0.01 0.06 -8.32
C ALA A 59 1.41 0.03 -7.75
N THR A 60 1.86 1.16 -7.19
CA THR A 60 3.16 1.30 -6.53
C THR A 60 3.24 0.43 -5.28
N LEU A 61 2.19 0.43 -4.45
CA LEU A 61 2.10 -0.43 -3.26
C LEU A 61 2.23 -1.92 -3.65
N GLY A 62 1.50 -2.35 -4.68
CA GLY A 62 1.55 -3.72 -5.20
C GLY A 62 2.94 -4.10 -5.70
N ALA A 63 3.61 -3.23 -6.45
CA ALA A 63 4.97 -3.45 -6.94
C ALA A 63 5.96 -3.61 -5.77
N CYS A 64 5.92 -2.74 -4.75
CA CYS A 64 6.79 -2.87 -3.58
C CYS A 64 6.53 -4.17 -2.79
N HIS A 65 5.26 -4.59 -2.71
CA HIS A 65 4.90 -5.86 -2.08
C HIS A 65 5.47 -7.06 -2.85
N ASP A 66 5.37 -7.05 -4.19
CA ASP A 66 5.90 -8.12 -5.04
C ASP A 66 7.44 -8.17 -4.99
N GLU A 67 8.13 -7.03 -5.05
CA GLU A 67 9.59 -6.95 -4.88
C GLU A 67 10.03 -7.51 -3.53
N TRP A 68 9.31 -7.18 -2.46
CA TRP A 68 9.62 -7.73 -1.14
C TRP A 68 9.44 -9.26 -1.12
N ARG A 69 8.35 -9.77 -1.69
CA ARG A 69 8.09 -11.21 -1.79
C ARG A 69 9.21 -11.94 -2.56
N GLU A 70 9.71 -11.34 -3.63
CA GLU A 70 10.85 -11.88 -4.39
C GLU A 70 12.16 -11.85 -3.60
N SER A 71 12.36 -10.83 -2.76
CA SER A 71 13.57 -10.68 -1.94
C SER A 71 13.70 -11.74 -0.84
N ILE A 72 12.58 -12.22 -0.29
CA ILE A 72 12.56 -13.24 0.77
C ILE A 72 12.47 -14.67 0.24
N SER A 73 12.21 -14.85 -1.06
CA SER A 73 12.10 -16.17 -1.70
C SER A 73 13.44 -16.69 -2.26
N LYS A 74 14.54 -15.95 -2.03
CA LYS A 74 15.91 -16.30 -2.41
C LYS A 74 16.73 -16.61 -1.17
#